data_AF-A0A2I0N8G0-F1
#
_entry.id   AF-A0A2I0N8G0-F1
#
_cell.length_a   1.000
_cell.length_b   1.000
_cell.length_c   1.000
_cell.angle_alpha   90.00
_cell.angle_beta   90.00
_cell.angle_gamma   90.00
#
_symmetry.space_group_name_H-M   'P 1'
#
loop_
_entity.id
_entity.type
_entity.pdbx_description
1 polymer ?
#
loop_
_entity_poly.entity_id
_entity_poly.type
_entity_poly.pdbx_seq_one_letter_code
_entity_poly.pdbx_strand_id
1 'polypeptide(L)' 'MRIVKESVNWALRYIGKRNETLHETALAVAENMAKSDSNAARWIASDAIRELTSEAIVKRLGIAKND' A
#
# COMPACT_ATOMS: atom_id res chain seq x y z
N MET A 1 0.79 -0.58 22.35
CA MET A 1 0.17 -1.39 21.26
C MET A 1 0.83 -1.01 19.93
N ARG A 2 1.85 -1.77 19.48
CA ARG A 2 2.71 -1.42 18.32
C ARG A 2 2.66 -2.49 17.21
N ILE A 3 2.45 -3.74 17.59
CA ILE A 3 2.44 -4.90 16.70
C ILE A 3 1.30 -4.80 15.68
N VAL A 4 0.10 -4.39 16.09
CA VAL A 4 -1.07 -4.34 15.21
C VAL A 4 -0.86 -3.41 14.01
N LYS A 5 -0.36 -2.18 14.25
CA LYS A 5 -0.13 -1.24 13.14
C LYS A 5 0.97 -1.72 12.18
N GLU A 6 2.00 -2.39 12.70
CA GLU A 6 3.09 -2.94 11.90
C GLU A 6 2.61 -4.16 11.09
N SER A 7 1.84 -5.06 11.70
CA SER A 7 1.22 -6.20 11.03
C SER A 7 0.27 -5.79 9.92
N VAL A 8 -0.56 -4.76 10.14
CA VAL A 8 -1.47 -4.23 9.11
C VAL A 8 -0.67 -3.62 7.96
N ASN A 9 0.39 -2.86 8.24
CA ASN A 9 1.27 -2.31 7.21
C ASN A 9 1.90 -3.43 6.35
N TRP A 10 2.52 -4.43 6.99
CA TRP A 10 3.11 -5.55 6.26
C TRP A 10 2.09 -6.34 5.45
N ALA A 11 0.91 -6.61 6.01
CA ALA A 11 -0.15 -7.33 5.30
C ALA A 11 -0.59 -6.57 4.04
N LEU A 12 -0.86 -5.26 4.17
CA LEU A 12 -1.29 -4.41 3.05
C LEU A 12 -0.25 -4.38 1.93
N ARG A 13 1.02 -4.20 2.29
CA ARG A 13 2.14 -4.22 1.33
C ARG A 13 2.32 -5.58 0.68
N TYR A 14 2.16 -6.67 1.41
CA TYR A 14 2.35 -8.01 0.86
C TYR A 14 1.20 -8.41 -0.10
N ILE A 15 -0.03 -7.99 0.19
CA ILE A 15 -1.20 -8.19 -0.68
C ILE A 15 -1.02 -7.42 -2.00
N GLY A 16 -0.68 -6.13 -1.92
CA GLY A 16 -0.50 -5.28 -3.10
C GLY A 16 0.70 -5.62 -3.99
N LYS A 17 1.59 -6.54 -3.54
CA LYS A 17 2.73 -7.05 -4.31
C LYS A 17 2.44 -8.36 -5.06
N ARG A 18 1.23 -8.92 -4.93
CA ARG A 18 0.89 -10.23 -5.52
C ARG A 18 0.49 -10.15 -6.99
N ASN A 19 -0.34 -9.18 -7.36
CA ASN A 19 -0.80 -8.95 -8.73
C ASN A 19 -1.29 -7.50 -8.90
N GLU A 20 -1.55 -7.09 -10.14
CA GLU A 20 -2.01 -5.74 -10.49
C GLU A 20 -3.38 -5.38 -9.89
N THR A 21 -4.37 -6.27 -9.95
CA THR A 21 -5.71 -5.97 -9.40
C THR A 21 -5.69 -5.75 -7.89
N LEU A 22 -4.93 -6.56 -7.16
CA LEU A 22 -4.71 -6.42 -5.72
C LEU A 22 -3.84 -5.21 -5.40
N HIS A 23 -2.96 -4.82 -6.31
CA HIS A 23 -2.18 -3.59 -6.19
C HIS A 23 -3.09 -2.36 -6.15
N GLU A 24 -3.95 -2.21 -7.16
CA GLU A 24 -4.91 -1.10 -7.22
C GLU A 24 -5.84 -1.10 -6.01
N THR A 25 -6.34 -2.27 -5.61
CA THR A 25 -7.21 -2.40 -4.44
C THR A 25 -6.48 -2.01 -3.15
N ALA A 26 -5.24 -2.47 -2.98
CA ALA A 26 -4.42 -2.13 -1.81
C ALA A 26 -4.09 -0.64 -1.75
N LEU A 27 -3.85 -0.01 -2.91
CA LEU A 27 -3.61 1.42 -3.02
C LEU A 27 -4.86 2.23 -2.64
N ALA A 28 -6.03 1.85 -3.16
CA ALA A 28 -7.31 2.48 -2.82
C ALA A 28 -7.64 2.38 -1.32
N VAL A 29 -7.35 1.22 -0.71
CA VAL A 29 -7.50 1.04 0.74
C VAL A 29 -6.54 1.95 1.50
N ALA A 30 -5.27 2.03 1.07
CA ALA A 30 -4.29 2.91 1.70
C ALA A 30 -4.69 4.39 1.60
N GLU A 31 -5.18 4.84 0.44
CA GLU A 31 -5.68 6.20 0.25
C GLU A 31 -6.89 6.52 1.14
N ASN A 32 -7.81 5.57 1.32
CA ASN A 32 -8.92 5.73 2.25
C ASN A 32 -8.45 5.80 3.70
N MET A 33 -7.45 4.99 4.09
CA MET A 33 -6.84 5.04 5.42
C MET A 33 -6.11 6.37 5.67
N ALA A 34 -5.55 7.00 4.64
CA ALA A 34 -4.89 8.31 4.74
C ALA A 34 -5.89 9.42 5.11
N LYS A 35 -7.17 9.26 4.79
CA LYS A 35 -8.25 10.21 5.13
C LYS A 35 -8.80 10.03 6.55
N SER A 36 -8.32 9.03 7.30
CA SER A 36 -8.78 8.77 8.66
C SER A 36 -8.15 9.74 9.68
N ASP A 37 -8.89 10.06 10.74
CA ASP A 37 -8.40 10.91 11.85
C ASP A 37 -7.32 10.25 12.72
N SER A 38 -7.14 8.93 12.58
CA SER A 38 -6.10 8.19 13.32
C SER A 38 -4.70 8.45 12.77
N ASN A 39 -3.82 8.96 13.64
CA ASN A 39 -2.38 9.07 13.36
C ASN A 39 -1.75 7.74 12.91
N ALA A 40 -2.20 6.62 13.48
CA ALA A 40 -1.69 5.30 13.10
C ALA A 40 -2.15 4.90 11.70
N ALA A 41 -3.42 5.16 11.35
CA ALA A 41 -3.95 4.86 10.03
C ALA A 41 -3.25 5.67 8.93
N ARG A 42 -3.03 6.97 9.17
CA ARG A 42 -2.26 7.83 8.26
C ARG A 42 -0.83 7.34 8.06
N TRP A 43 -0.15 6.93 9.14
CA TRP A 43 1.21 6.41 9.04
C TRP A 43 1.28 5.11 8.24
N ILE A 44 0.35 4.18 8.47
CA ILE A 44 0.26 2.93 7.70
C ILE A 44 0.00 3.23 6.22
N ALA A 45 -0.94 4.12 5.94
CA ALA A 45 -1.30 4.52 4.58
C ALA A 45 -0.11 5.12 3.83
N SER A 46 0.59 6.10 4.44
CA SER A 46 1.73 6.76 3.80
C SER A 46 2.88 5.78 3.50
N ASP A 47 3.19 4.85 4.40
CA ASP A 47 4.25 3.86 4.14
C ASP A 47 3.83 2.84 3.07
N ALA A 48 2.57 2.38 3.09
CA ALA A 48 2.05 1.46 2.10
C ALA A 48 2.00 2.08 0.69
N ILE A 49 1.50 3.31 0.56
CA ILE A 49 1.48 4.05 -0.71
C ILE A 49 2.89 4.18 -1.27
N ARG A 50 3.83 4.68 -0.45
CA ARG A 50 5.23 4.88 -0.86
C ARG A 50 5.89 3.60 -1.39
N GLU A 51 5.61 2.46 -0.76
CA GLU A 51 6.16 1.18 -1.20
C GLU A 51 5.48 0.68 -2.49
N LEU A 52 4.16 0.74 -2.56
CA LEU A 52 3.39 0.23 -3.70
C LEU A 52 3.68 1.07 -4.95
N THR A 53 3.77 2.39 -4.83
CA THR A 53 4.12 3.28 -5.96
C THR A 53 5.60 3.26 -6.33
N SER A 54 6.43 2.46 -5.66
CA SER A 54 7.85 2.34 -5.99
C SER A 54 8.02 1.72 -7.38
N GLU A 55 8.93 2.30 -8.17
CA GLU A 55 9.28 1.81 -9.52
C GLU A 55 9.60 0.31 -9.54
N ALA A 56 10.25 -0.21 -8.48
CA ALA A 56 10.59 -1.62 -8.37
C ALA A 56 9.34 -2.52 -8.32
N ILE A 57 8.28 -2.09 -7.64
CA ILE A 57 7.03 -2.85 -7.51
C ILE A 57 6.19 -2.68 -8.77
N VAL A 58 6.03 -1.45 -9.26
CA VAL A 58 5.30 -1.14 -10.49
C VAL A 58 5.88 -1.90 -11.69
N LYS A 59 7.21 -1.90 -11.84
CA LYS A 59 7.91 -2.65 -12.90
C LYS A 59 7.78 -4.16 -12.73
N ARG A 60 7.89 -4.67 -11.49
CA ARG A 60 7.73 -6.11 -11.20
C ARG A 60 6.33 -6.62 -11.54
N LEU A 61 5.32 -5.80 -11.29
CA LEU A 61 3.92 -6.15 -11.54
C LEU A 61 3.46 -5.84 -12.96
N GLY A 62 4.29 -5.18 -13.78
CA GLY A 62 3.93 -4.79 -15.15
C GLY A 62 2.90 -3.67 -15.22
N ILE A 63 2.69 -2.93 -14.13
CA ILE A 63 1.72 -1.83 -14.01
C ILE A 63 2.29 -0.53 -14.62
N ALA A 64 3.56 -0.53 -15.02
CA ALA A 64 4.13 0.55 -15.80
C ALA A 64 3.30 0.69 -17.09
N LYS A 65 2.37 1.66 -17.11
CA LYS A 65 1.79 2.16 -18.35
C LYS A 65 2.96 2.60 -19.21
N ASN A 66 3.26 1.79 -20.22
CA ASN A 66 3.92 2.31 -21.41
C ASN A 66 2.95 3.33 -21.99
N ASP A 67 3.24 4.61 -21.78
CA ASP A 67 2.82 5.67 -22.69
C ASP A 67 3.61 5.56 -24.01
#